data_AF-A0A6G1J5C4-F1
#
_entry.id   AF-A0A6G1J5C4-F1
#
_cell.length_a   1.000
_cell.length_b   1.000
_cell.length_c   1.000
_cell.angle_alpha   90.00
_cell.angle_beta   90.00
_cell.angle_gamma   90.00
#
_symmetry.space_group_name_H-M   'P 1'
#
loop_
_entity.id
_entity.type
_entity.pdbx_description
1 polymer ?
#
loop_
_entity_poly.entity_id
_entity_poly.type
_entity_poly.pdbx_seq_one_letter_code
_entity_poly.pdbx_strand_id
1 'polypeptide(L)' 'MCHYFESKTQFKDCEADPQHVISRRRYDKCDEAKRTGYTCVNAQPAKGENGEVIMTGTSKRPGKCPTCLS' A
#
# COMPACT_ATOMS: atom_id res chain seq x y z
N MET A 1 -3.01 16.41 8.93
CA MET A 1 -3.12 16.14 7.49
C MET A 1 -2.81 14.66 7.29
N CYS A 2 -3.64 13.91 6.56
CA CYS A 2 -3.44 12.47 6.46
C CYS A 2 -2.43 12.14 5.37
N HIS A 3 -1.47 11.28 5.70
CA HIS A 3 -0.48 10.81 4.74
C HIS A 3 -0.68 9.32 4.47
N TYR A 4 -0.37 8.87 3.26
CA TYR A 4 -0.32 7.45 2.93
C TYR A 4 1.01 7.09 2.27
N PHE A 5 1.45 5.86 2.46
CA PHE A 5 2.53 5.28 1.68
C PHE A 5 2.02 4.03 0.96
N GLU A 6 2.59 3.76 -0.20
CA GLU A 6 2.22 2.58 -0.99
C GLU A 6 3.15 1.42 -0.66
N SER A 7 2.55 0.26 -0.41
CA SER A 7 3.24 -1.02 -0.21
C SER A 7 2.82 -2.00 -1.27
N LYS A 8 3.81 -2.58 -1.97
CA LYS A 8 3.56 -3.59 -2.99
C LYS A 8 3.81 -4.97 -2.41
N THR A 9 2.92 -5.91 -2.70
CA THR A 9 3.08 -7.32 -2.35
C THR A 9 3.07 -8.13 -3.62
N GLN A 10 4.13 -8.89 -3.84
CA GLN A 10 4.24 -9.85 -4.92
C GLN A 10 4.16 -11.26 -4.37
N PHE A 11 3.30 -12.08 -4.96
CA PHE A 11 3.14 -13.47 -4.59
C PHE A 11 4.06 -14.34 -5.44
N LYS A 12 4.78 -15.27 -4.82
CA LYS A 12 5.82 -16.08 -5.47
C LYS A 12 5.26 -16.93 -6.62
N ASP A 13 4.06 -17.47 -6.45
CA ASP A 13 3.43 -18.30 -7.48
C ASP A 13 2.82 -17.46 -8.61
N CYS A 14 2.89 -16.13 -8.49
CA CYS A 14 2.39 -15.16 -9.43
C CYS A 14 3.50 -14.19 -9.90
N GLU A 15 4.77 -14.52 -9.65
CA GLU A 15 5.90 -13.61 -9.88
C GLU A 15 6.07 -13.26 -11.37
N ALA A 16 5.61 -14.13 -12.27
CA ALA A 16 5.64 -13.95 -13.71
C ALA A 16 4.58 -12.97 -14.25
N ASP A 17 3.60 -12.57 -13.45
CA ASP A 17 2.49 -11.71 -13.89
C ASP A 17 2.44 -10.39 -13.09
N PRO A 18 2.70 -9.24 -13.74
CA PRO A 18 2.64 -7.94 -13.09
C PRO A 18 1.23 -7.56 -12.60
N GLN A 19 0.16 -8.15 -13.15
CA GLN A 19 -1.22 -7.92 -12.68
C GLN A 19 -1.47 -8.50 -11.28
N HIS A 20 -0.61 -9.40 -10.82
CA HIS A 20 -0.70 -10.02 -9.50
C HIS A 20 0.15 -9.32 -8.43
N VAL A 21 0.78 -8.20 -8.76
CA VAL A 21 1.42 -7.32 -7.78
C VAL A 21 0.33 -6.47 -7.11
N ILE A 22 0.01 -6.79 -5.86
CA ILE A 22 -1.02 -6.07 -5.10
C ILE A 22 -0.41 -4.85 -4.45
N SER A 23 -0.84 -3.66 -4.89
CA SER A 23 -0.51 -2.39 -4.27
C SER A 23 -1.53 -2.08 -3.17
N ARG A 24 -1.05 -1.84 -1.95
CA ARG A 24 -1.88 -1.47 -0.79
C ARG A 24 -1.39 -0.15 -0.20
N ARG A 25 -2.31 0.83 -0.13
CA ARG A 25 -2.08 2.09 0.59
C ARG A 25 -2.16 1.84 2.09
N ARG A 26 -1.14 2.29 2.81
CA ARG A 26 -1.13 2.34 4.27
C ARG A 26 -1.14 3.79 4.69
N TYR A 27 -2.02 4.14 5.61
CA TYR A 27 -2.18 5.50 6.07
C TYR A 27 -1.35 5.68 7.34
N ASP A 28 -0.41 6.62 7.30
CA ASP A 28 0.33 7.04 8.49
C ASP A 28 -0.53 8.04 9.26
N LYS A 29 -0.87 7.67 10.49
CA LYS A 29 -1.61 8.44 11.50
C LYS A 29 -2.58 9.47 10.92
N CYS A 30 -3.78 8.98 10.64
CA CYS A 30 -4.87 9.83 10.24
C CYS A 30 -5.84 9.97 11.41
N ASP A 31 -5.64 11.00 12.24
CA ASP A 31 -6.50 11.28 13.41
C ASP A 31 -7.96 11.46 12.99
N GLU A 32 -8.20 11.98 11.79
CA GLU A 32 -9.53 12.10 11.19
C GLU A 32 -10.13 10.72 10.90
N ALA A 33 -9.41 9.81 10.24
CA ALA A 33 -9.88 8.44 10.00
C ALA A 33 -10.09 7.67 11.31
N LYS A 34 -9.23 7.89 12.30
CA LYS A 34 -9.36 7.30 13.64
C LYS A 34 -10.61 7.82 14.37
N ARG A 35 -10.97 9.08 14.15
CA ARG A 35 -12.15 9.73 14.74
C ARG A 35 -13.45 9.38 14.00
N THR A 36 -13.42 9.29 12.68
CA THR A 36 -14.62 9.07 11.84
C THR A 36 -14.87 7.61 11.51
N GLY A 37 -13.85 6.76 11.62
CA GLY A 37 -13.90 5.37 11.16
C GLY A 37 -13.74 5.19 9.65
N TYR A 38 -13.58 6.28 8.89
CA TYR A 38 -13.52 6.25 7.42
C TYR A 38 -12.12 6.57 6.89
N THR A 39 -11.77 6.01 5.74
CA THR A 39 -10.52 6.32 5.04
C THR A 39 -10.50 7.79 4.61
N CYS A 40 -9.41 8.51 4.89
CA CYS A 40 -9.30 9.89 4.44
C CYS A 40 -9.12 9.98 2.93
N VAL A 41 -10.13 10.55 2.29
CA VAL A 41 -10.22 10.77 0.84
C VAL A 41 -9.20 11.78 0.32
N ASN A 42 -8.74 12.70 1.17
CA ASN A 42 -7.78 13.75 0.83
C ASN A 42 -6.36 13.46 1.35
N ALA A 43 -6.04 12.20 1.65
CA ALA A 43 -4.71 11.85 2.09
C ALA A 43 -3.68 12.04 0.97
N GLN A 44 -2.51 12.61 1.30
CA GLN A 44 -1.41 12.79 0.34
C GLN A 44 -0.32 11.73 0.54
N PRO A 45 0.51 11.43 -0.47
CA PRO A 45 1.65 10.56 -0.27
C PRO A 45 2.57 11.10 0.84
N ALA A 46 3.01 10.24 1.75
CA ALA A 46 4.02 10.54 2.75
C ALA A 46 5.32 10.86 2.03
N LYS A 47 6.03 11.90 2.48
CA LYS A 47 7.31 12.34 1.91
C LYS A 47 8.42 12.17 2.94
N GLY A 48 9.59 11.73 2.49
CA GLY A 48 10.78 11.62 3.32
C GLY A 48 11.39 13.00 3.62
N GLU A 49 12.46 13.01 4.40
CA GLU A 49 13.19 14.25 4.75
C GLU A 49 13.76 14.98 3.51
N ASN A 50 13.98 14.24 2.43
CA ASN A 50 14.42 14.76 1.12
C ASN A 50 13.27 15.29 0.24
N GLY A 51 12.03 15.27 0.72
CA GLY A 51 10.84 15.71 -0.03
C GLY A 51 10.32 14.71 -1.07
N GLU A 52 10.96 13.55 -1.23
CA GLU A 52 10.52 12.50 -2.15
C GLU A 52 9.42 11.64 -1.53
N VAL A 53 8.53 11.10 -2.38
CA VAL A 53 7.45 10.21 -1.92
C VAL A 53 8.04 8.92 -1.35
N ILE A 54 7.64 8.57 -0.14
CA ILE A 54 8.01 7.31 0.50
C ILE A 54 7.26 6.18 -0.20
N MET A 55 7.97 5.47 -1.06
CA MET A 55 7.53 4.19 -1.60
C MET A 55 8.13 3.07 -0.78
N THR A 56 7.28 2.22 -0.19
CA THR A 56 7.79 1.00 0.43
C THR A 56 8.04 -0.04 -0.65
N GLY A 57 9.19 -0.72 -0.55
CA GLY A 57 9.60 -1.73 -1.53
C GLY A 57 8.60 -2.89 -1.66
N THR A 58 8.80 -3.72 -2.68
CA THR A 58 7.95 -4.89 -2.92
C THR A 58 8.27 -6.00 -1.92
N SER A 59 7.31 -6.34 -1.09
CA SER A 59 7.40 -7.52 -0.22
C SER A 59 7.03 -8.78 -1.01
N LYS A 60 7.85 -9.83 -0.90
CA LYS A 60 7.54 -11.14 -1.48
C LYS A 60 6.78 -12.00 -0.47
N ARG A 61 5.67 -12.61 -0.88
CA ARG A 61 4.91 -13.58 -0.09
C ARG A 61 4.84 -14.94 -0.79
N PRO A 62 4.89 -16.06 -0.06
CA PRO A 62 4.65 -17.38 -0.64
C PRO A 62 3.18 -17.55 -1.04
N GLY A 63 2.92 -18.46 -1.98
CA GLY A 63 1.57 -18.81 -2.44
C GLY A 63 1.06 -17.99 -3.62
N LYS A 64 -0.22 -18.19 -3.95
CA LYS A 64 -0.98 -17.46 -4.98
C LYS A 64 -1.57 -16.17 -4.43
N CYS A 65 -1.77 -15.17 -5.29
CA CYS A 65 -2.46 -13.94 -4.90
C CYS A 65 -3.98 -14.20 -4.72
N PRO A 66 -4.70 -13.39 -3.91
CA PRO A 66 -6.16 -13.46 -3.76
C PRO A 66 -6.94 -13.46 -5.08
N THR A 67 -6.46 -12.74 -6.10
CA THR A 67 -7.08 -12.71 -7.43
C THR A 67 -7.00 -14.08 -8.13
N CYS A 68 -5.88 -14.80 -8.00
CA CYS A 68 -5.74 -16.16 -8.54
C CYS A 68 -6.47 -17.23 -7.72
N LEU A 69 -6.97 -16.89 -6.52
CA LEU A 69 -7.72 -17.78 -5.65
C LEU A 69 -9.24 -17.55 -5.72
N SER A 70 -9.68 -16.47 -6.39
CA SER A 70 -11.10 -16.14 -6.59
C SER A 70 -11.65 -16.74 -7.87
#